data_AF-A0ABC8D9V8-F1
#
_entry.id   AF-A0ABC8D9V8-F1
#
_cell.length_a   1.000
_cell.length_b   1.000
_cell.length_c   1.000
_cell.angle_alpha   90.00
_cell.angle_beta   90.00
_cell.angle_gamma   90.00
#
_symmetry.space_group_name_H-M   'P 1'
#
loop_
_entity.id
_entity.type
_entity.pdbx_description
1 polymer ?
#
loop_
_entity_poly.entity_id
_entity_poly.type
_entity_poly.pdbx_seq_one_letter_code
_entity_poly.pdbx_strand_id
1 'polypeptide(L)'
;MSSSKFVGQLKQNNEQINNLKDQFFRTESHMSDHEKRLNEKVDEFMEKQNFDLKMHIQNSENPHHVTKEQVGLSNVINEEQASKVDFDSHLDDKENPHAVTKSQVGLSKVDNIQQAAKTDFDAHDADLERHITKDERSYWNSSDERSKSILAEHTNDQSNPHKVTAEQVGLENVDNVKQATKSDFDNHLNDTNVHIDKSDRDKWNAAQLFKLTADDGKVIYKDSSEKTEYNDLITTGFYLIANQGLHSPANLSNVYLVVMNYGDTVAQFALEAYYGTHTYFRFRKSDLTWTTWQTHETTDGAQTRATAALNSAKTYTDTKLSSITWYTPTLQNGWVNYTDVNSTDQTVFKTRYTKDATGAVFVEGAIAKGTIGFGVAAFTLPEGYRPGRAFQWVGVASQAGMSGIPQTHRTLVDTEGRVIIESCTNTSKPNDYISFGFSFKAV
;
A
#
# COMPACT_ATOMS: atom_id res chain seq x y z
N MET A 1 -30.19 34.96 30.84
CA MET A 1 -30.93 35.79 29.85
C MET A 1 -32.15 35.00 29.38
N SER A 2 -33.29 35.09 30.06
CA SER A 2 -34.42 36.02 29.84
C SER A 2 -35.62 35.27 29.23
N SER A 3 -36.35 34.52 30.06
CA SER A 3 -37.66 33.92 29.67
C SER A 3 -38.73 34.98 29.41
N SER A 4 -38.50 36.22 29.89
CA SER A 4 -39.29 37.42 29.56
C SER A 4 -39.14 37.87 28.10
N LYS A 5 -37.95 37.70 27.47
CA LYS A 5 -37.73 38.06 26.06
C LYS A 5 -38.49 37.16 25.08
N PHE A 6 -38.61 35.86 25.38
CA PHE A 6 -39.27 34.88 24.50
C PHE A 6 -40.80 35.06 24.48
N VAL A 7 -41.40 35.39 25.64
CA VAL A 7 -42.83 35.71 25.76
C VAL A 7 -43.16 37.06 25.09
N GLY A 8 -42.26 38.05 25.18
CA GLY A 8 -42.39 39.33 24.49
C GLY A 8 -42.36 39.20 22.95
N GLN A 9 -41.42 38.40 22.43
CA GLN A 9 -41.32 38.12 20.99
C GLN A 9 -42.54 37.34 20.46
N LEU A 10 -43.07 36.38 21.24
CA LEU A 10 -44.31 35.68 20.91
C LEU A 10 -45.53 36.61 20.86
N LYS A 11 -45.65 37.56 21.80
CA LYS A 11 -46.69 38.60 21.76
C LYS A 11 -46.56 39.51 20.53
N GLN A 12 -45.34 39.94 20.22
CA GLN A 12 -45.06 40.81 19.08
C GLN A 12 -45.31 40.09 17.73
N ASN A 13 -44.96 38.81 17.62
CA ASN A 13 -45.29 37.99 16.46
C ASN A 13 -46.81 37.77 16.34
N ASN A 14 -47.53 37.62 17.46
CA ASN A 14 -48.98 37.46 17.44
C ASN A 14 -49.70 38.76 17.04
N GLU A 15 -49.18 39.93 17.45
CA GLU A 15 -49.63 41.24 16.98
C GLU A 15 -49.33 41.45 15.48
N GLN A 16 -48.15 41.04 14.99
CA GLN A 16 -47.82 41.09 13.56
C GLN A 16 -48.70 40.15 12.72
N ILE A 17 -48.97 38.94 13.19
CA ILE A 17 -49.88 37.98 12.54
C ILE A 17 -51.31 38.55 12.49
N ASN A 18 -51.77 39.21 13.56
CA ASN A 18 -53.09 39.83 13.57
C ASN A 18 -53.15 41.05 12.63
N ASN A 19 -52.11 41.89 12.58
CA ASN A 19 -52.03 42.99 11.61
C ASN A 19 -51.99 42.47 10.16
N LEU A 20 -51.27 41.39 9.88
CA LEU A 20 -51.24 40.77 8.55
C LEU A 20 -52.59 40.17 8.17
N LYS A 21 -53.30 39.52 9.10
CA LYS A 21 -54.66 39.03 8.89
C LYS A 21 -55.62 40.18 8.57
N ASP A 22 -55.54 41.28 9.29
CA ASP A 22 -56.34 42.49 9.01
C ASP A 22 -56.01 43.09 7.63
N GLN A 23 -54.74 43.10 7.24
CA GLN A 23 -54.32 43.58 5.93
C GLN A 23 -54.77 42.65 4.79
N PHE A 24 -54.78 41.35 5.03
CA PHE A 24 -55.30 40.35 4.09
C PHE A 24 -56.82 40.49 3.91
N PHE A 25 -57.57 40.62 5.01
CA PHE A 25 -59.01 40.88 4.99
C PHE A 25 -59.37 42.17 4.24
N ARG A 26 -58.60 43.25 4.44
CA ARG A 26 -58.79 44.51 3.69
C ARG A 26 -58.53 44.32 2.20
N THR A 27 -57.53 43.52 1.82
CA THR A 27 -57.18 43.27 0.41
C THR A 27 -58.23 42.41 -0.28
N GLU A 28 -58.75 41.37 0.39
CA GLU A 28 -59.90 40.59 -0.09
C GLU A 28 -61.15 41.44 -0.28
N SER A 29 -61.45 42.32 0.70
CA SER A 29 -62.57 43.27 0.59
C SER A 29 -62.39 44.20 -0.60
N HIS A 30 -61.20 44.76 -0.81
CA HIS A 30 -60.92 45.64 -1.96
C HIS A 30 -61.02 44.93 -3.31
N MET A 31 -60.59 43.66 -3.40
CA MET A 31 -60.73 42.87 -4.63
C MET A 31 -62.19 42.54 -4.91
N SER A 32 -62.97 42.17 -3.89
CA SER A 32 -64.40 41.92 -4.02
C SER A 32 -65.18 43.19 -4.44
N ASP A 33 -64.85 44.35 -3.86
CA ASP A 33 -65.44 45.63 -4.26
C ASP A 33 -65.04 46.02 -5.69
N HIS A 34 -63.81 45.73 -6.11
CA HIS A 34 -63.37 45.99 -7.48
C HIS A 34 -64.07 45.10 -8.50
N GLU A 35 -64.22 43.81 -8.21
CA GLU A 35 -64.95 42.86 -9.04
C GLU A 35 -66.43 43.25 -9.17
N LYS A 36 -67.05 43.67 -8.06
CA LYS A 36 -68.43 44.17 -8.06
C LYS A 36 -68.58 45.42 -8.94
N ARG A 37 -67.66 46.38 -8.82
CA ARG A 37 -67.68 47.61 -9.62
C ARG A 37 -67.43 47.37 -11.11
N LEU A 38 -66.64 46.35 -11.44
CA LEU A 38 -66.40 45.96 -12.82
C LEU A 38 -67.67 45.36 -13.44
N ASN A 39 -68.37 44.49 -12.70
CA ASN A 39 -69.65 43.91 -13.15
C ASN A 39 -70.73 45.00 -13.31
N GLU A 40 -70.86 45.93 -12.35
CA GLU A 40 -71.81 47.06 -12.46
C GLU A 40 -71.55 47.91 -13.71
N LYS A 41 -70.29 48.17 -14.06
CA LYS A 41 -69.94 48.93 -15.29
C LYS A 41 -70.26 48.16 -16.57
N VAL A 42 -70.08 46.84 -16.57
CA VAL A 42 -70.41 46.00 -17.73
C VAL A 42 -71.92 45.97 -17.94
N ASP A 43 -72.69 45.86 -16.86
CA ASP A 43 -74.15 45.89 -16.92
C ASP A 43 -74.67 47.25 -17.40
N GLU A 44 -74.16 48.38 -16.87
CA GLU A 44 -74.52 49.73 -17.35
C GLU A 44 -74.22 49.93 -18.85
N PHE A 45 -73.10 49.40 -19.34
CA PHE A 45 -72.74 49.51 -20.76
C PHE A 45 -73.72 48.74 -21.66
N MET A 46 -74.06 47.50 -21.27
CA MET A 46 -74.99 46.67 -22.04
C MET A 46 -76.42 47.21 -22.01
N GLU A 47 -76.84 47.80 -20.89
CA GLU A 47 -78.16 48.40 -20.76
C GLU A 47 -78.29 49.67 -21.61
N LYS A 48 -77.27 50.53 -21.62
CA LYS A 48 -77.26 51.75 -22.43
C LYS A 48 -77.31 51.46 -23.93
N GLN A 49 -76.52 50.50 -24.42
CA GLN A 49 -76.53 50.12 -25.83
C GLN A 49 -77.89 49.56 -26.27
N ASN A 50 -78.54 48.75 -25.43
CA ASN A 50 -79.88 48.24 -25.73
C ASN A 50 -80.96 49.33 -25.71
N PHE A 51 -80.82 50.32 -24.82
CA PHE A 51 -81.73 51.47 -24.77
C PHE A 51 -81.64 52.33 -26.04
N ASP A 52 -80.42 52.70 -26.46
CA ASP A 52 -80.19 53.55 -27.63
C ASP A 52 -80.69 52.88 -28.92
N LEU A 53 -80.49 51.57 -29.07
CA LEU A 53 -80.95 50.82 -30.24
C LEU A 53 -82.49 50.69 -30.29
N LYS A 54 -83.14 50.47 -29.14
CA LYS A 54 -84.62 50.44 -29.06
C LYS A 54 -85.24 51.78 -29.40
N MET A 55 -84.65 52.87 -28.90
CA MET A 55 -85.11 54.23 -29.18
C MET A 55 -85.01 54.58 -30.66
N HIS A 56 -83.95 54.15 -31.35
CA HIS A 56 -83.80 54.46 -32.77
C HIS A 56 -84.80 53.70 -33.64
N ILE A 57 -85.03 52.40 -33.40
CA ILE A 57 -85.93 51.56 -34.21
C ILE A 57 -87.41 51.95 -34.03
N GLN A 58 -87.77 52.52 -32.87
CA GLN A 58 -89.14 52.99 -32.60
C GLN A 58 -89.39 54.44 -33.01
N ASN A 59 -88.37 55.16 -33.50
CA ASN A 59 -88.53 56.54 -33.90
C ASN A 59 -89.23 56.65 -35.26
N SER A 60 -90.53 56.96 -35.25
CA SER A 60 -91.35 57.29 -36.42
C SER A 60 -91.51 58.79 -36.64
N GLU A 61 -90.65 59.62 -36.05
CA GLU A 61 -90.53 61.03 -36.43
C GLU A 61 -89.69 61.15 -37.71
N ASN A 62 -89.90 62.25 -38.44
CA ASN A 62 -89.21 62.59 -39.69
C ASN A 62 -87.69 62.32 -39.58
N PRO A 63 -87.10 61.41 -40.41
CA PRO A 63 -87.50 61.09 -41.78
C PRO A 63 -88.57 60.02 -42.03
N HIS A 64 -89.17 59.39 -41.02
CA HIS A 64 -90.15 58.33 -41.28
C HIS A 64 -91.60 58.86 -41.25
N HIS A 65 -92.23 59.02 -42.43
CA HIS A 65 -93.69 59.25 -42.65
C HIS A 65 -94.29 60.65 -42.39
N VAL A 66 -93.88 61.68 -43.16
CA VAL A 66 -94.41 63.06 -43.02
C VAL A 66 -95.75 63.28 -43.77
N THR A 67 -96.76 63.89 -43.12
CA THR A 67 -98.12 64.16 -43.65
C THR A 67 -98.38 65.63 -44.03
N LYS A 68 -99.45 65.92 -44.80
CA LYS A 68 -99.80 67.28 -45.29
C LYS A 68 -100.01 68.31 -44.16
N GLU A 69 -100.46 67.89 -42.98
CA GLU A 69 -100.50 68.72 -41.77
C GLU A 69 -99.10 69.10 -41.25
N GLN A 70 -98.14 68.16 -41.27
CA GLN A 70 -96.79 68.38 -40.73
C GLN A 70 -95.96 69.38 -41.55
N VAL A 71 -96.40 69.70 -42.77
CA VAL A 71 -95.85 70.80 -43.60
C VAL A 71 -96.78 72.02 -43.68
N GLY A 72 -97.84 72.08 -42.87
CA GLY A 72 -98.70 73.26 -42.75
C GLY A 72 -99.57 73.56 -43.98
N LEU A 73 -99.77 72.60 -44.89
CA LEU A 73 -100.55 72.77 -46.12
C LEU A 73 -102.00 72.29 -46.00
N SER A 74 -102.54 72.18 -44.78
CA SER A 74 -103.88 71.64 -44.50
C SER A 74 -105.04 72.50 -45.00
N ASN A 75 -104.81 73.78 -45.34
CA ASN A 75 -105.86 74.77 -45.61
C ASN A 75 -105.99 75.21 -47.07
N VAL A 76 -105.39 74.52 -48.06
CA VAL A 76 -105.49 74.94 -49.47
C VAL A 76 -106.62 74.20 -50.19
N ILE A 77 -107.61 74.99 -50.66
CA ILE A 77 -108.96 74.63 -51.15
C ILE A 77 -109.09 74.74 -52.69
N ASN A 78 -110.23 74.27 -53.21
CA ASN A 78 -110.41 73.60 -54.51
C ASN A 78 -111.09 74.45 -55.62
N GLU A 79 -110.83 75.75 -55.71
CA GLU A 79 -111.24 76.58 -56.86
C GLU A 79 -110.06 77.34 -57.44
N GLU A 80 -109.70 77.03 -58.69
CA GLU A 80 -109.13 77.99 -59.65
C GLU A 80 -109.11 77.36 -61.06
N GLN A 81 -109.61 78.11 -62.04
CA GLN A 81 -109.07 78.06 -63.41
C GLN A 81 -107.55 78.20 -63.30
N ALA A 82 -106.76 77.56 -64.19
CA ALA A 82 -105.39 78.00 -64.44
C ALA A 82 -105.39 79.54 -64.58
N SER A 83 -104.69 80.23 -63.67
CA SER A 83 -104.58 81.68 -63.65
C SER A 83 -103.91 82.20 -64.93
N LYS A 84 -103.87 83.53 -65.18
CA LYS A 84 -103.00 84.07 -66.25
C LYS A 84 -101.54 83.62 -66.08
N VAL A 85 -101.11 83.35 -64.84
CA VAL A 85 -99.79 82.80 -64.55
C VAL A 85 -99.66 81.36 -65.05
N ASP A 86 -100.67 80.52 -64.90
CA ASP A 86 -100.63 79.13 -65.38
C ASP A 86 -100.71 79.03 -66.92
N PHE A 87 -101.40 79.96 -67.59
CA PHE A 87 -101.42 80.06 -69.06
C PHE A 87 -100.08 80.59 -69.62
N ASP A 88 -99.48 81.62 -68.99
CA ASP A 88 -98.18 82.13 -69.39
C ASP A 88 -97.06 81.11 -69.06
N SER A 89 -97.17 80.37 -67.96
CA SER A 89 -96.19 79.33 -67.59
C SER A 89 -96.22 78.12 -68.53
N HIS A 90 -97.35 77.78 -69.15
CA HIS A 90 -97.39 76.74 -70.19
C HIS A 90 -96.92 77.26 -71.55
N LEU A 91 -97.18 78.52 -71.91
CA LEU A 91 -96.74 79.10 -73.19
C LEU A 91 -95.20 79.29 -73.24
N ASP A 92 -94.61 79.63 -72.09
CA ASP A 92 -93.17 79.74 -71.89
C ASP A 92 -92.50 78.40 -71.55
N ASP A 93 -93.28 77.31 -71.47
CA ASP A 93 -92.76 75.98 -71.23
C ASP A 93 -91.87 75.51 -72.40
N LYS A 94 -90.56 75.56 -72.16
CA LYS A 94 -89.49 75.00 -73.00
C LYS A 94 -88.94 73.70 -72.40
N GLU A 95 -89.64 73.14 -71.42
CA GLU A 95 -89.43 71.76 -71.02
C GLU A 95 -90.13 70.81 -71.99
N ASN A 96 -89.62 69.59 -72.07
CA ASN A 96 -90.12 68.55 -72.98
C ASN A 96 -91.64 68.36 -72.80
N PRO A 97 -92.49 68.61 -73.84
CA PRO A 97 -92.22 68.36 -75.27
C PRO A 97 -91.68 69.49 -76.16
N HIS A 98 -91.49 70.73 -75.68
CA HIS A 98 -91.01 71.81 -76.54
C HIS A 98 -89.55 72.20 -76.25
N ALA A 99 -88.69 72.34 -77.27
CA ALA A 99 -87.28 72.79 -77.15
C ALA A 99 -86.30 71.91 -76.33
N VAL A 100 -86.36 70.59 -76.53
CA VAL A 100 -85.55 69.57 -75.83
C VAL A 100 -84.02 69.75 -76.04
N THR A 101 -83.27 69.80 -74.93
CA THR A 101 -81.81 69.88 -74.81
C THR A 101 -81.18 68.48 -74.64
N LYS A 102 -79.87 68.34 -74.88
CA LYS A 102 -79.14 67.08 -74.62
C LYS A 102 -79.35 66.54 -73.20
N SER A 103 -79.55 67.42 -72.21
CA SER A 103 -79.82 67.01 -70.84
C SER A 103 -81.18 66.33 -70.67
N GLN A 104 -82.19 66.79 -71.40
CA GLN A 104 -83.57 66.30 -71.26
C GLN A 104 -83.79 64.90 -71.89
N VAL A 105 -82.88 64.41 -72.74
CA VAL A 105 -82.88 63.01 -73.27
C VAL A 105 -81.80 62.12 -72.64
N GLY A 106 -81.19 62.54 -71.53
CA GLY A 106 -80.17 61.76 -70.83
C GLY A 106 -78.80 61.74 -71.53
N LEU A 107 -78.54 62.64 -72.47
CA LEU A 107 -77.28 62.78 -73.20
C LEU A 107 -76.44 63.98 -72.73
N SER A 108 -76.71 64.55 -71.55
CA SER A 108 -76.00 65.74 -71.02
C SER A 108 -74.50 65.53 -70.83
N LYS A 109 -74.06 64.30 -70.57
CA LYS A 109 -72.65 63.94 -70.40
C LYS A 109 -72.00 63.43 -71.70
N VAL A 110 -72.72 63.47 -72.82
CA VAL A 110 -72.20 63.01 -74.11
C VAL A 110 -71.64 64.21 -74.90
N ASP A 111 -70.32 64.32 -74.83
CA ASP A 111 -69.54 65.30 -75.59
C ASP A 111 -69.72 65.10 -77.11
N ASN A 112 -69.75 66.20 -77.88
CA ASN A 112 -69.69 66.15 -79.34
C ASN A 112 -68.23 66.05 -79.81
N ILE A 113 -67.54 64.98 -79.40
CA ILE A 113 -66.16 64.69 -79.80
C ILE A 113 -66.13 63.99 -81.16
N GLN A 114 -65.11 64.33 -81.96
CA GLN A 114 -64.86 63.73 -83.27
C GLN A 114 -64.56 62.23 -83.09
N GLN A 115 -65.48 61.37 -83.52
CA GLN A 115 -65.26 59.92 -83.56
C GLN A 115 -64.36 59.58 -84.77
N ALA A 116 -63.41 58.65 -84.58
CA ALA A 116 -62.61 58.12 -85.69
C ALA A 116 -63.52 57.47 -86.73
N ALA A 117 -63.19 57.62 -88.02
CA ALA A 117 -63.95 56.96 -89.07
C ALA A 117 -63.87 55.44 -88.87
N LYS A 118 -64.91 54.70 -89.27
CA LYS A 118 -64.89 53.23 -89.17
C LYS A 118 -63.64 52.63 -89.84
N THR A 119 -63.15 53.25 -90.91
CA THR A 119 -61.90 52.88 -91.58
C THR A 119 -60.67 52.96 -90.69
N ASP A 120 -60.56 54.01 -89.87
CA ASP A 120 -59.42 54.21 -88.97
C ASP A 120 -59.52 53.28 -87.76
N PHE A 121 -60.74 53.01 -87.28
CA PHE A 121 -61.00 52.01 -86.25
C PHE A 121 -60.68 50.59 -86.74
N ASP A 122 -61.13 50.22 -87.93
CA ASP A 122 -60.83 48.90 -88.52
C ASP A 122 -59.33 48.77 -88.83
N ALA A 123 -58.66 49.85 -89.25
CA ALA A 123 -57.20 49.87 -89.41
C ALA A 123 -56.48 49.73 -88.06
N HIS A 124 -57.01 50.35 -86.99
CA HIS A 124 -56.51 50.17 -85.63
C HIS A 124 -56.68 48.73 -85.15
N ASP A 125 -57.83 48.09 -85.40
CA ASP A 125 -58.16 46.71 -85.01
C ASP A 125 -57.34 45.67 -85.80
N ALA A 126 -57.08 45.93 -87.08
CA ALA A 126 -56.24 45.09 -87.93
C ALA A 126 -54.73 45.24 -87.65
N ASP A 127 -54.33 46.19 -86.80
CA ASP A 127 -52.94 46.45 -86.46
C ASP A 127 -52.41 45.48 -85.40
N LEU A 128 -51.64 44.50 -85.85
CA LEU A 128 -51.00 43.49 -84.98
C LEU A 128 -49.74 44.02 -84.26
N GLU A 129 -49.32 45.25 -84.53
CA GLU A 129 -48.04 45.79 -84.09
C GLU A 129 -48.12 46.89 -83.03
N ARG A 130 -49.12 47.77 -83.10
CA ARG A 130 -49.15 49.10 -82.44
C ARG A 130 -49.45 49.12 -80.94
N HIS A 131 -49.60 47.96 -80.30
CA HIS A 131 -49.82 47.86 -78.85
C HIS A 131 -48.55 47.63 -78.02
N ILE A 132 -47.41 47.36 -78.66
CA ILE A 132 -46.09 47.29 -77.99
C ILE A 132 -45.05 48.01 -78.84
N THR A 133 -44.07 48.62 -78.19
CA THR A 133 -42.93 49.21 -78.89
C THR A 133 -42.07 48.12 -79.54
N LYS A 134 -41.27 48.52 -80.54
CA LYS A 134 -40.29 47.63 -81.17
C LYS A 134 -39.32 47.02 -80.14
N ASP A 135 -38.95 47.80 -79.12
CA ASP A 135 -38.03 47.36 -78.07
C ASP A 135 -38.66 46.30 -77.16
N GLU A 136 -39.93 46.47 -76.75
CA GLU A 136 -40.67 45.47 -75.98
C GLU A 136 -40.83 44.16 -76.77
N ARG A 137 -41.15 44.25 -78.06
CA ARG A 137 -41.25 43.08 -78.95
C ARG A 137 -39.91 42.35 -79.08
N SER A 138 -38.82 43.09 -79.32
CA SER A 138 -37.47 42.52 -79.35
C SER A 138 -37.09 41.88 -78.02
N TYR A 139 -37.41 42.53 -76.90
CA TYR A 139 -37.14 42.02 -75.57
C TYR A 139 -37.88 40.72 -75.28
N TRP A 140 -39.16 40.59 -75.65
CA TRP A 140 -39.90 39.32 -75.48
C TRP A 140 -39.42 38.24 -76.43
N ASN A 141 -39.16 38.58 -77.69
CA ASN A 141 -38.66 37.62 -78.68
C ASN A 141 -37.29 37.02 -78.28
N SER A 142 -36.44 37.77 -77.58
CA SER A 142 -35.15 37.28 -77.09
C SER A 142 -35.23 36.54 -75.74
N SER A 143 -36.42 36.30 -75.19
CA SER A 143 -36.57 35.70 -73.85
C SER A 143 -36.02 34.28 -73.77
N ASP A 144 -36.23 33.48 -74.81
CA ASP A 144 -35.71 32.12 -74.91
C ASP A 144 -34.18 32.09 -74.93
N GLU A 145 -33.54 32.94 -75.74
CA GLU A 145 -32.08 33.06 -75.81
C GLU A 145 -31.47 33.57 -74.50
N ARG A 146 -32.10 34.54 -73.82
CA ARG A 146 -31.66 34.95 -72.48
C ARG A 146 -31.75 33.81 -71.47
N SER A 147 -32.84 33.05 -71.49
CA SER A 147 -33.04 31.91 -70.58
C SER A 147 -32.01 30.82 -70.83
N LYS A 148 -31.71 30.51 -72.10
CA LYS A 148 -30.63 29.58 -72.49
C LYS A 148 -29.25 30.07 -72.03
N SER A 149 -28.96 31.37 -72.19
CA SER A 149 -27.69 31.95 -71.74
C SER A 149 -27.50 31.83 -70.24
N ILE A 150 -28.52 32.16 -69.44
CA ILE A 150 -28.48 32.04 -67.97
C ILE A 150 -28.30 30.56 -67.57
N LEU A 151 -29.03 29.65 -68.22
CA LEU A 151 -28.88 28.22 -67.95
C LEU A 151 -27.49 27.72 -68.31
N ALA A 152 -26.93 28.15 -69.44
CA ALA A 152 -25.58 27.80 -69.85
C ALA A 152 -24.52 28.34 -68.87
N GLU A 153 -24.69 29.57 -68.38
CA GLU A 153 -23.82 30.14 -67.35
C GLU A 153 -23.88 29.31 -66.06
N HIS A 154 -25.07 28.98 -65.58
CA HIS A 154 -25.25 28.13 -64.40
C HIS A 154 -24.70 26.72 -64.60
N THR A 155 -24.99 26.05 -65.73
CA THR A 155 -24.50 24.69 -66.00
C THR A 155 -22.97 24.62 -66.11
N ASN A 156 -22.32 25.71 -66.54
CA ASN A 156 -20.86 25.79 -66.62
C ASN A 156 -20.20 26.28 -65.32
N ASP A 157 -20.99 26.78 -64.36
CA ASP A 157 -20.47 27.18 -63.06
C ASP A 157 -19.98 25.93 -62.29
N GLN A 158 -18.67 25.91 -62.03
CA GLN A 158 -17.97 24.87 -61.30
C GLN A 158 -17.52 25.33 -59.91
N SER A 159 -17.89 26.56 -59.53
CA SER A 159 -17.72 27.03 -58.17
C SER A 159 -18.58 26.18 -57.21
N ASN A 160 -18.28 26.26 -55.90
CA ASN A 160 -19.08 25.58 -54.88
C ASN A 160 -20.55 26.03 -55.02
N PRO A 161 -21.48 25.13 -55.42
CA PRO A 161 -21.50 23.69 -55.10
C PRO A 161 -21.06 22.65 -56.16
N HIS A 162 -20.77 23.02 -57.40
CA HIS A 162 -20.66 22.08 -58.53
C HIS A 162 -19.27 21.53 -58.87
N LYS A 163 -18.26 21.70 -57.99
CA LYS A 163 -16.93 21.03 -58.05
C LYS A 163 -16.07 21.41 -56.82
N VAL A 164 -16.60 21.14 -55.63
CA VAL A 164 -15.96 21.54 -54.36
C VAL A 164 -14.56 20.94 -54.23
N THR A 165 -13.55 21.79 -54.07
CA THR A 165 -12.15 21.43 -53.84
C THR A 165 -11.83 21.33 -52.35
N ALA A 166 -10.74 20.66 -51.99
CA ALA A 166 -10.28 20.59 -50.59
C ALA A 166 -10.06 21.98 -49.99
N GLU A 167 -9.54 22.94 -50.76
CA GLU A 167 -9.39 24.34 -50.35
C GLU A 167 -10.72 25.02 -50.06
N GLN A 168 -11.76 24.79 -50.88
CA GLN A 168 -13.09 25.37 -50.66
C GLN A 168 -13.78 24.90 -49.37
N VAL A 169 -13.31 23.81 -48.76
CA VAL A 169 -13.80 23.30 -47.47
C VAL A 169 -12.75 23.36 -46.35
N GLY A 170 -11.61 24.03 -46.57
CA GLY A 170 -10.55 24.20 -45.57
C GLY A 170 -9.75 22.93 -45.25
N LEU A 171 -9.71 21.99 -46.19
CA LEU A 171 -9.01 20.70 -46.09
C LEU A 171 -7.78 20.64 -47.02
N GLU A 172 -7.28 21.76 -47.54
CA GLU A 172 -6.16 21.81 -48.49
C GLU A 172 -4.85 21.28 -47.93
N ASN A 173 -4.67 21.35 -46.60
CA ASN A 173 -3.50 20.83 -45.91
C ASN A 173 -3.71 19.40 -45.37
N VAL A 174 -4.86 18.78 -45.65
CA VAL A 174 -5.20 17.44 -45.15
C VAL A 174 -4.81 16.40 -46.20
N ASP A 175 -3.73 15.69 -45.91
CA ASP A 175 -3.29 14.56 -46.74
C ASP A 175 -4.33 13.42 -46.74
N ASN A 176 -4.66 12.89 -47.92
CA ASN A 176 -5.57 11.76 -48.06
C ASN A 176 -4.81 10.42 -47.87
N VAL A 177 -4.44 10.14 -46.62
CA VAL A 177 -3.71 8.92 -46.24
C VAL A 177 -4.63 7.89 -45.57
N LYS A 178 -4.29 6.60 -45.72
CA LYS A 178 -4.98 5.53 -44.98
C LYS A 178 -4.71 5.70 -43.48
N GLN A 179 -5.76 5.96 -42.70
CA GLN A 179 -5.71 5.99 -41.24
C GLN A 179 -6.16 4.64 -40.67
N ALA A 180 -5.61 4.27 -39.51
CA ALA A 180 -6.13 3.14 -38.74
C ALA A 180 -7.57 3.41 -38.31
N THR A 181 -8.39 2.36 -38.18
CA THR A 181 -9.75 2.57 -37.69
C THR A 181 -9.70 3.01 -36.23
N LYS A 182 -10.76 3.70 -35.75
CA LYS A 182 -10.89 4.02 -34.32
C LYS A 182 -10.79 2.75 -33.46
N SER A 183 -11.36 1.64 -33.95
CA SER A 183 -11.30 0.35 -33.28
C SER A 183 -9.87 -0.16 -33.11
N ASP A 184 -9.04 -0.07 -34.15
CA ASP A 184 -7.64 -0.52 -34.08
C ASP A 184 -6.82 0.34 -33.11
N PHE A 185 -7.05 1.65 -33.13
CA PHE A 185 -6.43 2.58 -32.18
C PHE A 185 -6.83 2.29 -30.74
N ASP A 186 -8.14 2.14 -30.49
CA ASP A 186 -8.66 1.83 -29.14
C ASP A 186 -8.18 0.46 -28.67
N ASN A 187 -8.11 -0.54 -29.57
CA ASN A 187 -7.60 -1.87 -29.25
C ASN A 187 -6.13 -1.80 -28.82
N HIS A 188 -5.28 -1.05 -29.54
CA HIS A 188 -3.90 -0.83 -29.14
C HIS A 188 -3.79 -0.11 -27.79
N LEU A 189 -4.52 1.01 -27.62
CA LEU A 189 -4.49 1.81 -26.39
C LEU A 189 -4.92 1.01 -25.16
N ASN A 190 -5.87 0.08 -25.33
CA ASN A 190 -6.37 -0.78 -24.26
C ASN A 190 -5.57 -2.08 -24.07
N ASP A 191 -4.58 -2.37 -24.93
CA ASP A 191 -3.71 -3.54 -24.75
C ASP A 191 -2.66 -3.26 -23.67
N THR A 192 -2.97 -3.69 -22.45
CA THR A 192 -2.11 -3.51 -21.28
C THR A 192 -0.86 -4.39 -21.30
N ASN A 193 -0.74 -5.35 -22.23
CA ASN A 193 0.45 -6.24 -22.28
C ASN A 193 1.65 -5.58 -22.96
N VAL A 194 1.40 -4.62 -23.85
CA VAL A 194 2.45 -3.93 -24.63
C VAL A 194 2.81 -2.56 -24.05
N HIS A 195 2.03 -2.08 -23.08
CA HIS A 195 2.27 -0.83 -22.36
C HIS A 195 2.90 -1.12 -21.00
N ILE A 196 3.81 -0.22 -20.59
CA ILE A 196 4.38 -0.22 -19.25
C ILE A 196 4.08 1.12 -18.60
N ASP A 197 3.81 1.11 -17.31
CA ASP A 197 3.60 2.36 -16.59
C ASP A 197 4.92 2.89 -15.98
N LYS A 198 4.83 4.05 -15.33
CA LYS A 198 5.99 4.62 -14.63
C LYS A 198 6.45 3.74 -13.48
N SER A 199 5.53 3.08 -12.78
CA SER A 199 5.84 2.24 -11.63
C SER A 199 6.61 0.97 -12.03
N ASP A 200 6.31 0.37 -13.18
CA ASP A 200 7.07 -0.76 -13.74
C ASP A 200 8.52 -0.37 -13.99
N ARG A 201 8.72 0.79 -14.64
CA ARG A 201 10.06 1.33 -14.90
C ARG A 201 10.80 1.63 -13.60
N ASP A 202 10.14 2.27 -12.64
CA ASP A 202 10.74 2.59 -11.35
C ASP A 202 11.12 1.30 -10.60
N LYS A 203 10.28 0.26 -10.63
CA LYS A 203 10.56 -1.06 -10.05
C LYS A 203 11.75 -1.74 -10.71
N TRP A 204 11.81 -1.77 -12.04
CA TRP A 204 12.91 -2.39 -12.77
C TRP A 204 14.22 -1.62 -12.62
N ASN A 205 14.17 -0.29 -12.64
CA ASN A 205 15.36 0.55 -12.42
C ASN A 205 15.88 0.46 -10.99
N ALA A 206 15.02 0.20 -10.00
CA ALA A 206 15.40 -0.05 -8.62
C ALA A 206 15.80 -1.51 -8.35
N ALA A 207 15.68 -2.41 -9.33
CA ALA A 207 16.02 -3.80 -9.15
C ALA A 207 17.53 -3.98 -8.97
N GLN A 208 17.91 -5.01 -8.21
CA GLN A 208 19.30 -5.38 -8.01
C GLN A 208 19.91 -5.85 -9.35
N LEU A 209 20.85 -5.08 -9.91
CA LEU A 209 21.51 -5.39 -11.19
C LEU A 209 22.60 -6.46 -11.08
N PHE A 210 23.03 -6.78 -9.86
CA PHE A 210 24.08 -7.76 -9.58
C PHE A 210 23.50 -9.05 -9.00
N LYS A 211 23.75 -10.19 -9.66
CA LYS A 211 23.21 -11.49 -9.24
C LYS A 211 23.86 -11.99 -7.95
N LEU A 212 23.05 -12.29 -6.93
CA LEU A 212 23.48 -13.02 -5.72
C LEU A 212 23.31 -14.54 -5.86
N THR A 213 22.48 -14.98 -6.80
CA THR A 213 22.07 -16.37 -7.06
C THR A 213 22.11 -16.66 -8.57
N ALA A 214 21.91 -17.92 -8.95
CA ALA A 214 21.61 -18.32 -10.33
C ALA A 214 20.20 -17.87 -10.76
N ASP A 215 19.91 -17.98 -12.07
CA ASP A 215 18.64 -17.55 -12.68
C ASP A 215 17.43 -18.40 -12.28
N ASP A 216 17.67 -19.62 -11.81
CA ASP A 216 16.64 -20.51 -11.27
C ASP A 216 16.39 -20.30 -9.76
N GLY A 217 17.00 -19.27 -9.18
CA GLY A 217 16.92 -18.94 -7.76
C GLY A 217 17.81 -19.80 -6.85
N LYS A 218 18.59 -20.76 -7.40
CA LYS A 218 19.56 -21.53 -6.61
C LYS A 218 20.82 -20.72 -6.34
N VAL A 219 21.58 -21.12 -5.32
CA VAL A 219 22.94 -20.62 -5.10
C VAL A 219 23.83 -20.88 -6.32
N ILE A 220 24.86 -20.05 -6.50
CA ILE A 220 25.85 -20.19 -7.57
C ILE A 220 26.63 -21.49 -7.33
N TYR A 221 26.39 -22.48 -8.19
CA TYR A 221 26.96 -23.81 -8.04
C TYR A 221 28.39 -23.89 -8.58
N LYS A 222 29.30 -24.44 -7.77
CA LYS A 222 30.63 -24.87 -8.15
C LYS A 222 30.66 -26.39 -8.07
N ASP A 223 30.76 -27.03 -9.23
CA ASP A 223 30.60 -28.47 -9.37
C ASP A 223 31.74 -29.29 -8.72
N SER A 224 31.62 -30.61 -8.79
CA SER A 224 32.57 -31.55 -8.20
C SER A 224 33.82 -31.84 -9.05
N SER A 225 33.86 -31.37 -10.31
CA SER A 225 34.87 -31.74 -11.30
C SER A 225 36.16 -30.93 -11.21
N GLU A 226 36.11 -29.72 -10.68
CA GLU A 226 37.27 -28.85 -10.46
C GLU A 226 37.42 -28.47 -8.99
N LYS A 227 38.66 -28.19 -8.55
CA LYS A 227 38.87 -27.63 -7.21
C LYS A 227 38.60 -26.14 -7.21
N THR A 228 37.60 -25.72 -6.44
CA THR A 228 37.29 -24.31 -6.26
C THR A 228 38.35 -23.64 -5.39
N GLU A 229 38.98 -22.58 -5.88
CA GLU A 229 39.87 -21.74 -5.09
C GLU A 229 39.05 -20.71 -4.30
N TYR A 230 38.97 -20.88 -2.97
CA TYR A 230 38.17 -20.00 -2.11
C TYR A 230 38.71 -18.57 -2.07
N ASN A 231 40.02 -18.37 -2.25
CA ASN A 231 40.63 -17.03 -2.25
C ASN A 231 40.23 -16.19 -3.47
N ASP A 232 39.82 -16.83 -4.56
CA ASP A 232 39.39 -16.18 -5.80
C ASP A 232 37.88 -15.84 -5.76
N LEU A 233 37.13 -16.44 -4.84
CA LEU A 233 35.70 -16.14 -4.62
C LEU A 233 35.53 -14.84 -3.82
N ILE A 234 35.84 -13.73 -4.48
CA ILE A 234 35.75 -12.39 -3.90
C ILE A 234 34.48 -11.65 -4.30
N THR A 235 33.71 -12.18 -5.23
CA THR A 235 32.48 -11.56 -5.73
C THR A 235 31.33 -11.81 -4.75
N THR A 236 30.55 -10.77 -4.44
CA THR A 236 29.39 -10.91 -3.53
C THR A 236 28.40 -11.93 -4.08
N GLY A 237 27.95 -12.87 -3.26
CA GLY A 237 26.96 -13.87 -3.68
C GLY A 237 26.82 -15.04 -2.73
N PHE A 238 25.86 -15.90 -3.05
CA PHE A 238 25.61 -17.16 -2.36
C PHE A 238 26.07 -18.31 -3.25
N TYR A 239 26.99 -19.13 -2.75
CA TYR A 239 27.61 -20.21 -3.50
C TYR A 239 27.36 -21.56 -2.83
N LEU A 240 27.32 -22.63 -3.62
CA LEU A 240 27.47 -24.01 -3.15
C LEU A 240 28.69 -24.62 -3.82
N ILE A 241 29.64 -25.06 -3.01
CA ILE A 241 30.90 -25.64 -3.46
C ILE A 241 30.88 -27.14 -3.16
N ALA A 242 30.66 -27.95 -4.20
CA ALA A 242 30.48 -29.40 -4.05
C ALA A 242 31.80 -30.18 -3.92
N ASN A 243 32.91 -29.60 -4.34
CA ASN A 243 34.24 -30.21 -4.25
C ASN A 243 34.98 -29.85 -2.94
N GLN A 244 36.06 -30.58 -2.66
CA GLN A 244 37.06 -30.17 -1.68
C GLN A 244 37.93 -29.04 -2.27
N GLY A 245 37.46 -27.81 -2.10
CA GLY A 245 38.14 -26.63 -2.64
C GLY A 245 39.49 -26.34 -1.98
N LEU A 246 40.33 -25.60 -2.69
CA LEU A 246 41.60 -25.08 -2.18
C LEU A 246 41.33 -23.92 -1.20
N HIS A 247 42.14 -23.84 -0.15
CA HIS A 247 41.97 -22.89 0.96
C HIS A 247 40.58 -22.92 1.61
N SER A 248 39.87 -24.04 1.48
CA SER A 248 38.60 -24.29 2.16
C SER A 248 38.81 -24.41 3.68
N PRO A 249 37.79 -24.09 4.49
CA PRO A 249 37.85 -24.37 5.91
C PRO A 249 37.90 -25.87 6.13
N ALA A 250 38.88 -26.35 6.91
CA ALA A 250 39.02 -27.75 7.32
C ALA A 250 38.97 -28.80 6.18
N ASN A 251 39.29 -28.42 4.93
CA ASN A 251 39.22 -29.30 3.74
C ASN A 251 37.81 -29.89 3.48
N LEU A 252 36.76 -29.14 3.82
CA LEU A 252 35.38 -29.57 3.65
C LEU A 252 34.97 -29.63 2.17
N SER A 253 34.14 -30.63 1.83
CA SER A 253 33.34 -30.66 0.61
C SER A 253 31.89 -30.29 0.94
N ASN A 254 31.13 -29.86 -0.07
CA ASN A 254 29.74 -29.43 0.08
C ASN A 254 29.59 -28.31 1.13
N VAL A 255 30.00 -27.11 0.72
CA VAL A 255 29.96 -25.92 1.57
C VAL A 255 29.04 -24.88 0.94
N TYR A 256 28.09 -24.37 1.72
CA TYR A 256 27.42 -23.13 1.38
C TYR A 256 28.31 -21.97 1.79
N LEU A 257 28.69 -21.13 0.82
CA LEU A 257 29.57 -19.99 1.06
C LEU A 257 28.80 -18.70 0.76
N VAL A 258 28.73 -17.82 1.76
CA VAL A 258 28.28 -16.44 1.58
C VAL A 258 29.52 -15.57 1.44
N VAL A 259 29.60 -14.83 0.34
CA VAL A 259 30.66 -13.85 0.08
C VAL A 259 30.06 -12.46 0.13
N MET A 260 30.66 -11.58 0.91
CA MET A 260 30.29 -10.16 1.00
C MET A 260 31.52 -9.31 0.70
N ASN A 261 31.49 -8.60 -0.42
CA ASN A 261 32.58 -7.76 -0.88
C ASN A 261 32.32 -6.27 -0.58
N TYR A 262 33.34 -5.59 -0.07
CA TYR A 262 33.45 -4.13 -0.05
C TYR A 262 34.85 -3.71 -0.55
N GLY A 263 35.00 -3.66 -1.87
CA GLY A 263 36.27 -3.37 -2.53
C GLY A 263 37.30 -4.48 -2.28
N ASP A 264 38.43 -4.13 -1.68
CA ASP A 264 39.49 -5.08 -1.34
C ASP A 264 39.19 -5.91 -0.09
N THR A 265 38.22 -5.47 0.73
CA THR A 265 37.81 -6.19 1.94
C THR A 265 36.69 -7.16 1.60
N VAL A 266 36.88 -8.43 1.94
CA VAL A 266 35.90 -9.49 1.66
C VAL A 266 35.63 -10.27 2.93
N ALA A 267 34.36 -10.47 3.27
CA ALA A 267 33.95 -11.41 4.30
C ALA A 267 33.43 -12.69 3.64
N GLN A 268 33.89 -13.84 4.15
CA GLN A 268 33.43 -15.15 3.74
C GLN A 268 32.86 -15.89 4.94
N PHE A 269 31.63 -16.40 4.80
CA PHE A 269 30.96 -17.25 5.79
C PHE A 269 30.66 -18.60 5.15
N ALA A 270 31.24 -19.66 5.68
CA ALA A 270 31.12 -21.02 5.18
C ALA A 270 30.29 -21.86 6.14
N LEU A 271 29.26 -22.52 5.61
CA LEU A 271 28.41 -23.45 6.33
C LEU A 271 28.59 -24.85 5.74
N GLU A 272 28.92 -25.79 6.61
CA GLU A 272 29.04 -27.21 6.26
C GLU A 272 27.65 -27.78 5.92
N ALA A 273 27.46 -28.28 4.70
CA ALA A 273 26.12 -28.58 4.19
C ALA A 273 25.58 -29.96 4.61
N TYR A 274 26.42 -30.88 5.08
CA TYR A 274 26.01 -32.28 5.24
C TYR A 274 25.44 -32.55 6.63
N TYR A 275 26.16 -32.17 7.68
CA TYR A 275 25.74 -32.35 9.07
C TYR A 275 25.28 -31.04 9.73
N GLY A 276 25.61 -29.88 9.16
CA GLY A 276 25.27 -28.57 9.73
C GLY A 276 25.97 -28.29 11.06
N THR A 277 27.11 -28.95 11.30
CA THR A 277 27.77 -28.99 12.62
C THR A 277 28.84 -27.92 12.78
N HIS A 278 29.34 -27.38 11.67
CA HIS A 278 30.43 -26.43 11.66
C HIS A 278 30.08 -25.20 10.82
N THR A 279 30.38 -24.04 11.37
CA THR A 279 30.31 -22.77 10.67
C THR A 279 31.64 -22.06 10.80
N TYR A 280 32.12 -21.50 9.69
CA TYR A 280 33.39 -20.83 9.63
C TYR A 280 33.21 -19.43 9.05
N PHE A 281 34.10 -18.53 9.46
CA PHE A 281 34.21 -17.23 8.84
C PHE A 281 35.67 -16.83 8.68
N ARG A 282 35.94 -15.99 7.68
CA ARG A 282 37.25 -15.35 7.49
C ARG A 282 37.08 -14.03 6.76
N PHE A 283 38.13 -13.24 6.77
CA PHE A 283 38.19 -11.96 6.08
C PHE A 283 39.41 -11.87 5.17
N ARG A 284 39.23 -11.26 4.01
CA ARG A 284 40.33 -10.64 3.26
C ARG A 284 40.46 -9.21 3.75
N LYS A 285 41.65 -8.84 4.21
CA LYS A 285 41.97 -7.47 4.63
C LYS A 285 42.23 -6.60 3.39
N SER A 286 42.24 -5.28 3.57
CA SER A 286 42.58 -4.31 2.52
C SER A 286 44.00 -4.48 1.95
N ASP A 287 44.91 -5.13 2.67
CA ASP A 287 46.24 -5.53 2.19
C ASP A 287 46.23 -6.77 1.29
N LEU A 288 45.05 -7.22 0.86
CA LEU A 288 44.78 -8.38 0.01
C LEU A 288 45.08 -9.74 0.65
N THR A 289 45.51 -9.79 1.91
CA THR A 289 45.78 -11.04 2.63
C THR A 289 44.54 -11.60 3.33
N TRP A 290 44.44 -12.93 3.38
CA TRP A 290 43.36 -13.63 4.06
C TRP A 290 43.72 -13.94 5.52
N THR A 291 42.77 -13.73 6.43
CA THR A 291 42.85 -14.31 7.77
C THR A 291 42.68 -15.83 7.68
N THR A 292 43.14 -16.53 8.70
CA THR A 292 42.79 -17.94 8.88
C THR A 292 41.28 -18.08 9.10
N TRP A 293 40.74 -19.24 8.71
CA TRP A 293 39.37 -19.59 9.03
C TRP A 293 39.18 -19.69 10.54
N GLN A 294 38.18 -18.98 11.05
CA GLN A 294 37.74 -19.06 12.44
C GLN A 294 36.45 -19.87 12.49
N THR A 295 36.32 -20.73 13.51
CA THR A 295 35.09 -21.49 13.76
C THR A 295 34.22 -20.72 14.75
N HIS A 296 32.90 -20.76 14.55
CA HIS A 296 31.98 -20.37 15.62
C HIS A 296 31.79 -21.56 16.57
N GLU A 297 31.96 -21.33 17.87
CA GLU A 297 31.72 -22.36 18.89
C GLU A 297 30.21 -22.60 19.03
N THR A 298 29.80 -23.85 19.20
CA THR A 298 28.40 -24.23 19.46
C THR A 298 28.21 -24.52 20.95
N THR A 299 26.97 -24.47 21.44
CA THR A 299 26.67 -24.84 22.84
C THR A 299 27.13 -26.27 23.15
N ASP A 300 26.90 -27.20 22.22
CA ASP A 300 27.31 -28.61 22.35
C ASP A 300 28.84 -28.77 22.29
N GLY A 301 29.51 -28.02 21.43
CA GLY A 301 30.98 -27.97 21.36
C GLY A 301 31.59 -27.46 22.66
N ALA A 302 31.06 -26.36 23.21
CA ALA A 302 31.47 -25.81 24.49
C ALA A 302 31.24 -26.80 25.64
N GLN A 303 30.08 -27.47 25.68
CA GLN A 303 29.76 -28.49 26.68
C GLN A 303 30.69 -29.71 26.58
N THR A 304 31.01 -30.14 25.37
CA THR A 304 31.95 -31.25 25.12
C THR A 304 33.34 -30.91 25.66
N ARG A 305 33.84 -29.69 25.40
CA ARG A 305 35.14 -29.23 25.91
C ARG A 305 35.15 -29.07 27.43
N ALA A 306 34.07 -28.54 28.02
CA ALA A 306 33.91 -28.46 29.47
C ALA A 306 33.89 -29.84 30.14
N THR A 307 33.18 -30.79 29.55
CA THR A 307 33.11 -32.18 30.03
C THR A 307 34.46 -32.88 29.92
N ALA A 308 35.18 -32.69 28.81
CA ALA A 308 36.53 -33.21 28.64
C ALA A 308 37.52 -32.65 29.68
N ALA A 309 37.43 -31.34 29.98
CA ALA A 309 38.24 -30.71 31.02
C ALA A 309 37.91 -31.27 32.41
N LEU A 310 36.62 -31.42 32.75
CA LEU A 310 36.16 -32.01 34.00
C LEU A 310 36.67 -33.46 34.16
N ASN A 311 36.50 -34.27 33.14
CA ASN A 311 36.96 -35.66 33.14
C ASN A 311 38.47 -35.75 33.28
N SER A 312 39.22 -34.91 32.56
CA SER A 312 40.68 -34.87 32.67
C SER A 312 41.14 -34.50 34.08
N ALA A 313 40.51 -33.49 34.69
CA ALA A 313 40.81 -33.09 36.07
C ALA A 313 40.46 -34.19 37.09
N LYS A 314 39.33 -34.87 36.89
CA LYS A 314 38.91 -36.01 37.71
C LYS A 314 39.90 -37.16 37.61
N THR A 315 40.26 -37.59 36.40
CA THR A 315 41.24 -38.65 36.16
C THR A 315 42.60 -38.31 36.78
N TYR A 316 43.07 -37.06 36.65
CA TYR A 316 44.31 -36.62 37.27
C TYR A 316 44.28 -36.78 38.79
N THR A 317 43.19 -36.31 39.42
CA THR A 317 43.02 -36.36 40.88
C THR A 317 42.90 -37.80 41.38
N ASP A 318 42.06 -38.62 40.74
CA ASP A 318 41.84 -40.02 41.09
C ASP A 318 43.14 -40.84 40.96
N THR A 319 43.95 -40.57 39.93
CA THR A 319 45.27 -41.19 39.74
C THR A 319 46.24 -40.82 40.86
N LYS A 320 46.29 -39.53 41.24
CA LYS A 320 47.19 -39.07 42.30
C LYS A 320 46.79 -39.59 43.68
N LEU A 321 45.49 -39.73 43.95
CA LEU A 321 45.01 -40.20 45.25
C LEU A 321 45.18 -41.71 45.44
N SER A 322 45.05 -42.50 44.37
CA SER A 322 45.14 -43.97 44.40
C SER A 322 46.57 -44.51 44.24
N SER A 323 47.51 -43.71 43.71
CA SER A 323 48.90 -44.12 43.54
C SER A 323 49.69 -44.00 44.85
N ILE A 324 49.73 -45.09 45.62
CA ILE A 324 50.59 -45.24 46.79
C ILE A 324 51.69 -46.26 46.52
N THR A 325 52.90 -45.98 47.00
CA THR A 325 54.06 -46.90 46.89
C THR A 325 54.56 -47.22 48.28
N TRP A 326 54.58 -48.50 48.62
CA TRP A 326 55.09 -49.00 49.90
C TRP A 326 56.60 -49.22 49.85
N TYR A 327 57.27 -48.77 50.90
CA TYR A 327 58.71 -48.91 51.10
C TYR A 327 58.99 -49.72 52.36
N THR A 328 60.10 -50.45 52.39
CA THR A 328 60.55 -51.19 53.59
C THR A 328 61.64 -50.39 54.28
N PRO A 329 61.51 -50.06 55.58
CA PRO A 329 62.56 -49.35 56.30
C PRO A 329 63.74 -50.29 56.59
N THR A 330 64.92 -49.70 56.70
CA THR A 330 66.11 -50.42 57.19
C THR A 330 65.98 -50.61 58.70
N LEU A 331 65.78 -51.85 59.13
CA LEU A 331 65.72 -52.19 60.55
C LEU A 331 67.12 -52.10 61.19
N GLN A 332 67.16 -51.63 62.43
CA GLN A 332 68.37 -51.30 63.19
C GLN A 332 68.38 -52.09 64.50
N ASN A 333 69.50 -52.07 65.25
CA ASN A 333 69.57 -52.56 66.64
C ASN A 333 69.01 -54.00 66.84
N GLY A 334 69.33 -54.90 65.91
CA GLY A 334 68.96 -56.31 65.96
C GLY A 334 67.51 -56.63 65.59
N TRP A 335 66.71 -55.61 65.25
CA TRP A 335 65.34 -55.83 64.80
C TRP A 335 65.30 -56.49 63.42
N VAL A 336 64.40 -57.46 63.28
CA VAL A 336 64.09 -58.14 62.02
C VAL A 336 62.58 -58.08 61.77
N ASN A 337 62.16 -58.23 60.52
CA ASN A 337 60.73 -58.40 60.23
C ASN A 337 60.20 -59.65 60.93
N TYR A 338 59.01 -59.55 61.51
CA TYR A 338 58.33 -60.69 62.09
C TYR A 338 57.99 -61.72 61.01
N THR A 339 58.03 -63.00 61.38
CA THR A 339 57.61 -64.12 60.54
C THR A 339 56.71 -65.03 61.36
N ASP A 340 55.59 -65.45 60.79
CA ASP A 340 54.69 -66.41 61.42
C ASP A 340 54.92 -67.79 60.81
N VAL A 341 55.32 -68.78 61.62
CA VAL A 341 55.59 -70.14 61.16
C VAL A 341 54.36 -70.82 60.52
N ASN A 342 53.15 -70.33 60.80
CA ASN A 342 51.90 -70.85 60.25
C ASN A 342 51.44 -70.11 58.99
N SER A 343 52.11 -69.01 58.59
CA SER A 343 51.78 -68.27 57.37
C SER A 343 52.62 -68.73 56.18
N THR A 344 51.97 -68.96 55.05
CA THR A 344 52.63 -69.23 53.77
C THR A 344 53.18 -67.97 53.11
N ASP A 345 52.57 -66.80 53.37
CA ASP A 345 53.05 -65.50 52.92
C ASP A 345 53.60 -64.70 54.10
N GLN A 346 54.93 -64.56 54.16
CA GLN A 346 55.62 -63.77 55.18
C GLN A 346 55.68 -62.28 54.83
N THR A 347 55.30 -61.88 53.61
CA THR A 347 55.41 -60.50 53.16
C THR A 347 54.36 -59.59 53.79
N VAL A 348 53.23 -60.15 54.21
CA VAL A 348 52.13 -59.43 54.89
C VAL A 348 52.52 -58.83 56.24
N PHE A 349 53.54 -59.40 56.90
CA PHE A 349 54.02 -58.92 58.19
C PHE A 349 55.22 -57.98 58.08
N LYS A 350 55.78 -57.80 56.87
CA LYS A 350 56.95 -56.94 56.70
C LYS A 350 56.57 -55.51 57.09
N THR A 351 57.42 -54.93 57.93
CA THR A 351 57.30 -53.52 58.26
C THR A 351 57.49 -52.70 57.00
N ARG A 352 56.55 -51.81 56.74
CA ARG A 352 56.53 -50.96 55.56
C ARG A 352 55.89 -49.63 55.87
N TYR A 353 56.25 -48.63 55.09
CA TYR A 353 55.69 -47.30 55.18
C TYR A 353 55.35 -46.75 53.78
N THR A 354 54.37 -45.87 53.73
CA THR A 354 53.98 -45.15 52.51
C THR A 354 53.56 -43.74 52.89
N LYS A 355 53.48 -42.85 51.90
CA LYS A 355 52.93 -41.51 52.03
C LYS A 355 51.92 -41.28 50.92
N ASP A 356 50.70 -40.91 51.29
CA ASP A 356 49.68 -40.58 50.30
C ASP A 356 49.89 -39.18 49.70
N ALA A 357 49.12 -38.86 48.65
CA ALA A 357 49.19 -37.56 47.99
C ALA A 357 48.81 -36.37 48.90
N THR A 358 48.15 -36.63 50.04
CA THR A 358 47.82 -35.61 51.03
C THR A 358 48.93 -35.40 52.06
N GLY A 359 50.02 -36.15 51.98
CA GLY A 359 51.14 -36.10 52.91
C GLY A 359 50.92 -36.92 54.19
N ALA A 360 49.89 -37.78 54.27
CA ALA A 360 49.74 -38.71 55.38
C ALA A 360 50.68 -39.90 55.20
N VAL A 361 51.52 -40.16 56.20
CA VAL A 361 52.38 -41.32 56.27
C VAL A 361 51.66 -42.41 57.03
N PHE A 362 51.70 -43.62 56.48
CA PHE A 362 51.19 -44.83 57.11
C PHE A 362 52.37 -45.76 57.36
N VAL A 363 52.44 -46.35 58.54
CA VAL A 363 53.45 -47.35 58.92
C VAL A 363 52.73 -48.57 59.46
N GLU A 364 53.00 -49.72 58.88
CA GLU A 364 52.37 -50.98 59.22
C GLU A 364 53.35 -52.15 59.17
N GLY A 365 52.92 -53.29 59.70
CA GLY A 365 53.68 -54.54 59.74
C GLY A 365 54.11 -54.89 61.17
N ALA A 366 55.11 -55.75 61.31
CA ALA A 366 55.60 -56.17 62.61
C ALA A 366 57.10 -56.50 62.59
N ILE A 367 57.74 -56.35 63.74
CA ILE A 367 59.16 -56.67 63.97
C ILE A 367 59.36 -57.60 65.17
N ALA A 368 60.53 -58.23 65.23
CA ALA A 368 60.93 -59.13 66.31
C ALA A 368 62.44 -59.06 66.61
N LYS A 369 62.86 -59.70 67.71
CA LYS A 369 64.23 -59.99 68.16
C LYS A 369 65.12 -58.82 68.56
N GLY A 370 64.78 -57.58 68.24
CA GLY A 370 65.64 -56.44 68.50
C GLY A 370 65.61 -55.94 69.95
N THR A 371 66.42 -54.93 70.22
CA THR A 371 66.56 -54.34 71.56
C THR A 371 65.44 -53.33 71.83
N ILE A 372 64.76 -53.49 72.97
CA ILE A 372 63.79 -52.55 73.51
C ILE A 372 64.51 -51.63 74.50
N GLY A 373 64.27 -50.33 74.41
CA GLY A 373 64.84 -49.36 75.32
C GLY A 373 64.77 -47.93 74.79
N PHE A 374 64.90 -46.98 75.71
CA PHE A 374 64.93 -45.57 75.38
C PHE A 374 66.12 -45.22 74.47
N GLY A 375 65.87 -44.41 73.44
CA GLY A 375 66.89 -43.97 72.49
C GLY A 375 67.37 -45.04 71.50
N VAL A 376 66.85 -46.27 71.57
CA VAL A 376 67.24 -47.38 70.69
C VAL A 376 66.23 -47.53 69.55
N ALA A 377 66.54 -46.95 68.39
CA ALA A 377 65.64 -46.98 67.25
C ALA A 377 65.49 -48.39 66.67
N ALA A 378 64.26 -48.83 66.44
CA ALA A 378 63.98 -50.02 65.64
C ALA A 378 64.25 -49.77 64.15
N PHE A 379 63.94 -48.56 63.68
CA PHE A 379 64.31 -48.04 62.38
C PHE A 379 64.13 -46.52 62.37
N THR A 380 64.60 -45.87 61.30
CA THR A 380 64.45 -44.43 61.09
C THR A 380 63.73 -44.19 59.77
N LEU A 381 62.66 -43.40 59.81
CA LEU A 381 61.96 -42.93 58.62
C LEU A 381 62.80 -41.87 57.88
N PRO A 382 62.89 -41.93 56.54
CA PRO A 382 63.64 -40.96 55.77
C PRO A 382 63.02 -39.56 55.82
N GLU A 383 63.80 -38.56 55.47
CA GLU A 383 63.32 -37.18 55.32
C GLU A 383 62.12 -37.12 54.35
N GLY A 384 61.14 -36.28 54.66
CA GLY A 384 59.85 -36.24 53.97
C GLY A 384 58.85 -37.33 54.39
N TYR A 385 59.22 -38.26 55.28
CA TYR A 385 58.31 -39.23 55.91
C TYR A 385 58.28 -39.08 57.45
N ARG A 386 58.82 -37.99 57.99
CA ARG A 386 58.97 -37.77 59.43
C ARG A 386 57.79 -36.96 59.99
N PRO A 387 57.36 -37.18 61.24
CA PRO A 387 56.27 -36.41 61.81
C PRO A 387 56.74 -35.00 62.20
N GLY A 388 55.83 -34.02 62.11
CA GLY A 388 56.10 -32.64 62.57
C GLY A 388 56.20 -32.49 64.10
N ARG A 389 55.76 -33.50 64.85
CA ARG A 389 55.88 -33.56 66.31
C ARG A 389 56.16 -34.99 66.74
N ALA A 390 56.89 -35.15 67.84
CA ALA A 390 57.03 -36.45 68.46
C ALA A 390 55.67 -36.92 68.99
N PHE A 391 55.37 -38.20 68.82
CA PHE A 391 54.16 -38.80 69.36
C PHE A 391 54.41 -40.22 69.83
N GLN A 392 53.58 -40.66 70.76
CA GLN A 392 53.59 -42.03 71.25
C GLN A 392 52.46 -42.82 70.59
N TRP A 393 52.73 -44.08 70.31
CA TRP A 393 51.76 -45.03 69.83
C TRP A 393 51.84 -46.30 70.66
N VAL A 394 50.67 -46.85 71.02
CA VAL A 394 50.57 -48.10 71.75
C VAL A 394 50.13 -49.18 70.79
N GLY A 395 50.96 -50.22 70.65
CA GLY A 395 50.70 -51.34 69.76
C GLY A 395 50.53 -52.66 70.50
N VAL A 396 50.25 -53.71 69.74
CA VAL A 396 50.11 -55.08 70.25
C VAL A 396 51.49 -55.75 70.26
N ALA A 397 51.79 -56.45 71.35
CA ALA A 397 53.02 -57.23 71.51
C ALA A 397 52.72 -58.73 71.66
N SER A 398 53.75 -59.56 71.53
CA SER A 398 53.65 -61.01 71.71
C SER A 398 53.03 -61.38 73.06
N GLN A 399 52.15 -62.39 73.08
CA GLN A 399 51.70 -63.05 74.32
C GLN A 399 52.57 -64.26 74.69
N ALA A 400 53.58 -64.58 73.90
CA ALA A 400 54.42 -65.76 74.13
C ALA A 400 55.10 -65.69 75.51
N GLY A 401 55.03 -66.79 76.25
CA GLY A 401 55.54 -66.87 77.62
C GLY A 401 54.66 -66.23 78.70
N MET A 402 53.56 -65.55 78.34
CA MET A 402 52.59 -64.97 79.28
C MET A 402 51.15 -65.19 78.79
N SER A 403 50.64 -66.40 79.04
CA SER A 403 49.33 -66.86 78.52
C SER A 403 48.15 -66.05 79.07
N GLY A 404 47.19 -65.72 78.20
CA GLY A 404 45.87 -65.18 78.58
C GLY A 404 45.80 -63.67 78.87
N ILE A 405 46.90 -62.93 78.73
CA ILE A 405 46.93 -61.48 79.01
C ILE A 405 47.30 -60.72 77.72
N PRO A 406 46.48 -59.77 77.24
CA PRO A 406 46.85 -58.88 76.14
C PRO A 406 48.17 -58.16 76.45
N GLN A 407 49.13 -58.25 75.54
CA GLN A 407 50.42 -57.59 75.68
C GLN A 407 50.48 -56.37 74.77
N THR A 408 51.07 -55.30 75.27
CA THR A 408 51.19 -54.04 74.55
C THR A 408 52.63 -53.54 74.60
N HIS A 409 52.97 -52.67 73.65
CA HIS A 409 54.22 -51.93 73.68
C HIS A 409 53.97 -50.45 73.50
N ARG A 410 54.89 -49.63 74.02
CA ARG A 410 54.90 -48.19 73.83
C ARG A 410 56.00 -47.86 72.83
N THR A 411 55.61 -47.29 71.70
CA THR A 411 56.52 -46.78 70.68
C THR A 411 56.54 -45.26 70.72
N LEU A 412 57.72 -44.67 70.70
CA LEU A 412 57.93 -43.26 70.40
C LEU A 412 58.32 -43.12 68.93
N VAL A 413 57.63 -42.24 68.20
CA VAL A 413 58.08 -41.75 66.90
C VAL A 413 58.44 -40.29 67.07
N ASP A 414 59.72 -39.97 66.95
CA ASP A 414 60.18 -38.59 67.13
C ASP A 414 60.26 -37.78 65.83
N THR A 415 60.59 -36.49 65.94
CA THR A 415 60.69 -35.57 64.81
C THR A 415 61.87 -35.85 63.89
N GLU A 416 62.87 -36.63 64.34
CA GLU A 416 63.97 -37.12 63.51
C GLU A 416 63.58 -38.39 62.72
N GLY A 417 62.35 -38.89 62.92
CA GLY A 417 61.82 -40.08 62.27
C GLY A 417 62.24 -41.38 62.92
N ARG A 418 62.90 -41.34 64.09
CA ARG A 418 63.28 -42.56 64.80
C ARG A 418 62.03 -43.20 65.41
N VAL A 419 61.82 -44.47 65.10
CA VAL A 419 60.76 -45.30 65.67
C VAL A 419 61.40 -46.15 66.76
N ILE A 420 61.10 -45.84 68.02
CA ILE A 420 61.76 -46.40 69.20
C ILE A 420 60.75 -47.21 70.01
N ILE A 421 61.04 -48.48 70.27
CA ILE A 421 60.23 -49.29 71.18
C ILE A 421 60.75 -49.06 72.60
N GLU A 422 60.06 -48.23 73.37
CA GLU A 422 60.53 -47.77 74.69
C GLU A 422 60.29 -48.84 75.77
N SER A 423 59.15 -49.53 75.70
CA SER A 423 58.77 -50.54 76.69
C SER A 423 57.77 -51.54 76.13
N CYS A 424 57.79 -52.77 76.65
CA CYS A 424 56.80 -53.81 76.37
C CYS A 424 56.27 -54.37 77.70
N THR A 425 54.97 -54.64 77.79
CA THR A 425 54.37 -55.25 78.98
C THR A 425 54.75 -56.72 79.13
N ASN A 426 55.21 -57.38 78.06
CA ASN A 426 55.64 -58.77 78.13
C ASN A 426 57.03 -58.91 78.74
N THR A 427 57.11 -59.36 80.00
CA THR A 427 58.40 -59.52 80.70
C THR A 427 59.11 -60.84 80.41
N SER A 428 58.44 -61.80 79.76
CA SER A 428 59.02 -63.12 79.42
C SER A 428 59.66 -63.10 78.04
N LYS A 429 58.94 -62.62 77.04
CA LYS A 429 59.38 -62.51 75.64
C LYS A 429 58.98 -61.16 75.03
N PRO A 430 59.61 -60.06 75.50
CA PRO A 430 59.20 -58.68 75.19
C PRO A 430 59.26 -58.31 73.71
N ASN A 431 60.09 -59.00 72.93
CA ASN A 431 60.43 -58.65 71.55
C ASN A 431 60.14 -59.78 70.54
N ASP A 432 59.35 -60.79 70.90
CA ASP A 432 58.97 -61.87 69.97
C ASP A 432 58.05 -61.37 68.84
N TYR A 433 57.25 -60.34 69.11
CA TYR A 433 56.33 -59.69 68.17
C TYR A 433 56.03 -58.28 68.66
N ILE A 434 56.19 -57.30 67.79
CA ILE A 434 55.84 -55.90 68.00
C ILE A 434 55.14 -55.43 66.73
N SER A 435 53.84 -55.15 66.80
CA SER A 435 53.08 -54.67 65.63
C SER A 435 53.24 -53.18 65.42
N PHE A 436 52.97 -52.72 64.20
CA PHE A 436 52.81 -51.32 63.79
C PHE A 436 51.54 -51.16 62.98
N GLY A 437 50.87 -50.02 63.14
CA GLY A 437 49.64 -49.68 62.44
C GLY A 437 49.24 -48.23 62.71
N PHE A 438 50.21 -47.32 62.63
CA PHE A 438 50.01 -45.90 62.95
C PHE A 438 50.14 -45.03 61.71
N SER A 439 49.56 -43.83 61.78
CA SER A 439 49.65 -42.83 60.73
C SER A 439 49.77 -41.42 61.30
N PHE A 440 50.36 -40.52 60.52
CA PHE A 440 50.58 -39.12 60.89
C PHE A 440 50.80 -38.27 59.64
N LYS A 441 50.75 -36.94 59.77
CA LYS A 441 51.15 -36.02 58.69
C LYS A 441 52.65 -35.81 58.69
N ALA A 442 53.27 -36.10 57.55
CA ALA A 442 54.67 -35.73 57.33
C ALA A 442 54.82 -34.21 57.25
N VAL A 443 55.98 -33.73 57.68
CA VAL A 443 56.43 -32.35 57.49
C VAL A 443 57.66 -32.31 56.60
#